data_AF-A0A518AHL4-F1
#
_entry.id   AF-A0A518AHL4-F1
#
_cell.length_a   1.000
_cell.length_b   1.000
_cell.length_c   1.000
_cell.angle_alpha   90.00
_cell.angle_beta   90.00
_cell.angle_gamma   90.00
#
_symmetry.space_group_name_H-M   'P 1'
#
loop_
_entity.id
_entity.type
_entity.pdbx_description
1 polymer ?
#
loop_
_entity_poly.entity_id
_entity_poly.type
_entity_poly.pdbx_seq_one_letter_code
_entity_poly.pdbx_strand_id
1 'polypeptide(L)'
;MLALNATIEAARAGDVGRGFGVVATEVKELARQSADASEDIRKRIEYVQDQVSRAEQAVASISEDVSGMSLISQSIATALEQQRATTQEIARNVAENSSAAQSVARQVSESATVCGMITKSVVEIDSAVKKVVTGAGESQHASDELTAISDELLEFGKHRKANHKRFDSIPIKAAHGKWRVKLAEILGTCRASRKSKPSTQPYTPWRGRSSISITKAIVAKRPWS
;
A
#
# COMPACT_ATOMS: atom_id res chain seq x y z
N MET A 1 25.52 -96.47 -64.25
CA MET A 1 25.59 -97.21 -65.55
C MET A 1 26.45 -98.49 -65.49
N LEU A 2 27.43 -98.62 -64.58
CA LEU A 2 28.28 -99.82 -64.49
C LEU A 2 27.54 -101.12 -64.10
N ALA A 3 26.62 -101.07 -63.13
CA ALA A 3 25.90 -102.26 -62.64
C ALA A 3 24.97 -102.90 -63.70
N LEU A 4 24.35 -102.09 -64.56
CA LEU A 4 23.48 -102.57 -65.64
C LEU A 4 24.27 -103.35 -66.71
N ASN A 5 25.43 -102.83 -67.11
CA ASN A 5 26.33 -103.51 -68.05
C ASN A 5 26.82 -104.84 -67.48
N ALA A 6 27.07 -104.91 -66.16
CA ALA A 6 27.44 -106.14 -65.47
C ALA A 6 26.29 -107.18 -65.44
N THR A 7 25.04 -106.75 -65.27
CA THR A 7 23.87 -107.65 -65.34
C THR A 7 23.67 -108.22 -66.75
N ILE A 8 23.89 -107.41 -67.79
CA ILE A 8 23.80 -107.83 -69.20
C ILE A 8 24.86 -108.89 -69.52
N GLU A 9 26.11 -108.66 -69.12
CA GLU A 9 27.20 -109.60 -69.41
C GLU A 9 27.12 -110.88 -68.55
N ALA A 10 26.57 -110.78 -67.33
CA ALA A 10 26.23 -111.95 -66.51
C ALA A 10 25.13 -112.82 -67.13
N ALA A 11 24.11 -112.21 -67.74
CA ALA A 11 23.06 -112.94 -68.48
C ALA A 11 23.61 -113.61 -69.74
N ARG A 12 24.58 -112.96 -70.40
CA ARG A 12 25.25 -113.47 -71.61
C ARG A 12 26.15 -114.68 -71.34
N ALA A 13 26.71 -114.79 -70.13
CA ALA A 13 27.57 -115.89 -69.71
C ALA A 13 26.81 -117.16 -69.23
N GLY A 14 25.47 -117.13 -69.18
CA GLY A 14 24.65 -118.28 -68.78
C GLY A 14 24.89 -118.74 -67.33
N ASP A 15 24.94 -120.05 -67.09
CA ASP A 15 25.03 -120.62 -65.73
C ASP A 15 26.30 -120.23 -64.96
N VAL A 16 27.40 -119.98 -65.67
CA VAL A 16 28.69 -119.55 -65.08
C VAL A 16 28.62 -118.09 -64.58
N GLY A 17 27.65 -117.29 -65.07
CA GLY A 17 27.47 -115.87 -64.76
C GLY A 17 26.51 -115.56 -63.61
N ARG A 18 25.77 -116.55 -63.05
CA ARG A 18 24.74 -116.30 -62.02
C ARG A 18 25.25 -115.54 -60.80
N GLY A 19 26.44 -115.90 -60.29
CA GLY A 19 27.04 -115.21 -59.13
C GLY A 19 27.35 -113.74 -59.41
N PHE A 20 27.87 -113.43 -60.61
CA PHE A 20 28.08 -112.05 -61.05
C PHE A 20 26.77 -111.29 -61.23
N GLY A 21 25.71 -111.95 -61.69
CA GLY A 21 24.37 -111.36 -61.82
C GLY A 21 23.76 -110.94 -60.49
N VAL A 22 23.92 -111.75 -59.43
CA VAL A 22 23.48 -111.41 -58.06
C VAL A 22 24.25 -110.21 -57.53
N VAL A 23 25.58 -110.21 -57.65
CA VAL A 23 26.42 -109.08 -57.21
C VAL A 23 26.08 -107.81 -57.96
N ALA A 24 25.86 -107.87 -59.28
CA ALA A 24 25.46 -106.71 -60.07
C ALA A 24 24.09 -106.14 -59.64
N THR A 25 23.16 -107.01 -59.24
CA THR A 25 21.84 -106.59 -58.72
C THR A 25 21.96 -105.92 -57.35
N GLU A 26 22.76 -106.49 -56.44
CA GLU A 26 22.99 -105.92 -55.11
C GLU A 26 23.69 -104.55 -55.18
N VAL A 27 24.70 -104.42 -56.06
CA VAL A 27 25.39 -103.15 -56.33
C VAL A 27 24.42 -102.11 -56.92
N LYS A 28 23.48 -102.52 -57.78
CA LYS A 28 22.46 -101.62 -58.32
C LYS A 28 21.51 -101.12 -57.22
N GLU A 29 21.09 -101.99 -56.31
CA GLU A 29 20.20 -101.60 -55.21
C GLU A 29 20.91 -100.70 -54.18
N LEU A 30 22.17 -101.00 -53.83
CA LEU A 30 22.99 -100.12 -52.99
C LEU A 30 23.21 -98.75 -53.64
N ALA A 31 23.47 -98.71 -54.95
CA ALA A 31 23.60 -97.45 -55.68
C ALA A 31 22.29 -96.65 -55.68
N ARG A 32 21.13 -97.32 -55.79
CA ARG A 32 19.81 -96.70 -55.69
C ARG A 32 19.58 -96.12 -54.29
N GLN A 33 19.82 -96.92 -53.24
CA GLN A 33 19.73 -96.45 -51.86
C GLN A 33 20.67 -95.28 -51.57
N SER A 34 21.89 -95.31 -52.09
CA SER A 34 22.84 -94.21 -51.95
C SER A 34 22.36 -92.94 -52.66
N ALA A 35 21.72 -93.06 -53.83
CA ALA A 35 21.15 -91.93 -54.54
C ALA A 35 19.95 -91.34 -53.77
N ASP A 36 19.04 -92.18 -53.28
CA ASP A 36 17.89 -91.77 -52.47
C ASP A 36 18.33 -91.06 -51.18
N ALA A 37 19.30 -91.64 -50.46
CA ALA A 37 19.87 -91.03 -49.26
C ALA A 37 20.55 -89.68 -49.55
N SER A 38 21.25 -89.58 -50.69
CA SER A 38 21.90 -88.33 -51.11
C SER A 38 20.87 -87.24 -51.44
N GLU A 39 19.75 -87.60 -52.07
CA GLU A 39 18.65 -86.70 -52.35
C GLU A 39 17.95 -86.21 -51.07
N ASP A 40 17.75 -87.09 -50.08
CA ASP A 40 17.22 -86.71 -48.77
C ASP A 40 18.16 -85.79 -48.00
N ILE A 41 19.48 -86.04 -48.06
CA ILE A 41 20.48 -85.13 -47.51
C ILE A 41 20.41 -83.76 -48.19
N ARG A 42 20.29 -83.72 -49.53
CA ARG A 42 20.15 -82.46 -50.28
C ARG A 42 18.95 -81.65 -49.81
N LYS A 43 17.77 -82.29 -49.68
CA LYS A 43 16.55 -81.63 -49.18
C LYS A 43 16.71 -81.11 -47.75
N ARG A 44 17.38 -81.86 -46.87
CA ARG A 44 17.68 -81.42 -45.50
C ARG A 44 18.61 -80.22 -45.48
N ILE A 45 19.62 -80.19 -46.35
CA ILE A 45 20.54 -79.05 -46.47
C ILE A 45 19.77 -77.82 -46.97
N GLU A 46 18.93 -77.95 -48.00
CA GLU A 46 18.09 -76.86 -48.51
C GLU A 46 17.17 -76.30 -47.41
N TYR A 47 16.54 -77.18 -46.62
CA TYR A 47 15.72 -76.76 -45.48
C TYR A 47 16.54 -76.01 -44.42
N VAL A 48 17.73 -76.52 -44.06
CA VAL A 48 18.60 -75.84 -43.08
C VAL A 48 19.05 -74.47 -43.60
N GLN A 49 19.40 -74.38 -44.89
CA GLN A 49 19.80 -73.12 -45.52
C GLN A 49 18.66 -72.09 -45.52
N ASP A 50 17.42 -72.51 -45.80
CA ASP A 50 16.24 -71.65 -45.69
C ASP A 50 16.05 -71.14 -44.25
N GLN A 51 16.16 -72.02 -43.25
CA GLN A 51 16.04 -71.60 -41.85
C GLN A 51 17.14 -70.62 -41.43
N VAL A 52 18.37 -70.81 -41.91
CA VAL A 52 19.48 -69.87 -41.67
C VAL A 52 19.18 -68.51 -42.29
N SER A 53 18.69 -68.46 -43.55
CA SER A 53 18.32 -67.20 -44.19
C SER A 53 17.22 -66.46 -43.44
N ARG A 54 16.22 -67.18 -42.93
CA ARG A 54 15.15 -66.60 -42.09
C ARG A 54 15.70 -66.07 -40.76
N ALA A 55 16.66 -66.77 -40.15
CA ALA A 55 17.31 -66.32 -38.92
C ALA A 55 18.13 -65.04 -39.16
N GLU A 56 18.88 -64.94 -40.27
CA GLU A 56 19.60 -63.72 -40.64
C GLU A 56 18.66 -62.53 -40.82
N GLN A 57 17.52 -62.71 -41.50
CA GLN A 57 16.52 -61.64 -41.66
C GLN A 57 15.94 -61.18 -40.32
N ALA A 58 15.66 -62.11 -39.41
CA ALA A 58 15.19 -61.79 -38.07
C ALA A 58 16.23 -60.98 -37.26
N VAL A 59 17.51 -61.35 -37.35
CA VAL A 59 18.60 -60.62 -36.69
C VAL A 59 18.79 -59.22 -37.28
N ALA A 60 18.64 -59.07 -38.59
CA ALA A 60 18.68 -57.76 -39.25
C ALA A 60 17.55 -56.84 -38.76
N SER A 61 16.32 -57.36 -38.68
CA SER A 61 15.16 -56.62 -38.14
C SER A 61 15.38 -56.20 -36.69
N ILE A 62 15.89 -57.10 -35.84
CA ILE A 62 16.20 -56.76 -34.44
C ILE A 62 17.25 -55.64 -34.36
N SER A 63 18.24 -55.66 -35.25
CA SER A 63 19.29 -54.63 -35.30
C SER A 63 18.75 -53.26 -35.70
N GLU A 64 17.77 -53.21 -36.61
CA GLU A 64 17.05 -51.98 -36.96
C GLU A 64 16.22 -51.47 -35.78
N ASP A 65 15.48 -52.34 -35.10
CA ASP A 65 14.68 -51.96 -33.93
C ASP A 65 15.53 -51.39 -32.79
N VAL A 66 16.68 -52.01 -32.52
CA VAL A 66 17.65 -51.53 -31.52
C VAL A 66 18.21 -50.16 -31.91
N SER A 67 18.48 -49.95 -33.20
CA SER A 67 18.94 -48.65 -33.71
C SER A 67 17.85 -47.58 -33.57
N GLY A 68 16.60 -47.92 -33.85
CA GLY A 68 15.44 -47.05 -33.63
C GLY A 68 15.28 -46.67 -32.15
N MET A 69 15.48 -47.61 -31.24
CA MET A 69 15.42 -47.38 -29.79
C MET A 69 16.48 -46.37 -29.33
N SER A 70 17.66 -46.37 -29.95
CA SER A 70 18.71 -45.37 -29.67
C SER A 70 18.27 -43.95 -30.03
N LEU A 71 17.66 -43.78 -31.20
CA LEU A 71 17.13 -42.47 -31.66
C LEU A 71 16.02 -41.97 -30.73
N ILE A 72 15.10 -42.84 -30.33
CA ILE A 72 14.02 -42.49 -29.40
C ILE A 72 14.60 -42.07 -28.06
N SER A 73 15.57 -42.82 -27.52
CA SER A 73 16.23 -42.50 -26.25
C SER A 73 16.92 -41.13 -26.31
N GLN A 74 17.56 -40.80 -27.42
CA GLN A 74 18.15 -39.48 -27.65
C GLN A 74 17.10 -38.37 -27.63
N SER A 75 15.96 -38.58 -28.30
CA SER A 75 14.84 -37.63 -28.30
C SER A 75 14.25 -37.44 -26.90
N ILE A 76 14.09 -38.52 -26.12
CA ILE A 76 13.63 -38.46 -24.72
C ILE A 76 14.62 -37.66 -23.88
N ALA A 77 15.92 -37.88 -24.04
CA ALA A 77 16.94 -37.13 -23.30
C ALA A 77 16.86 -35.62 -23.60
N THR A 78 16.68 -35.24 -24.86
CA THR A 78 16.48 -33.83 -25.24
C THR A 78 15.19 -33.25 -24.64
N ALA A 79 14.09 -33.99 -24.71
CA ALA A 79 12.82 -33.55 -24.12
C ALA A 79 12.90 -33.39 -22.60
N LEU A 80 13.61 -34.28 -21.90
CA LEU A 80 13.85 -34.18 -20.47
C LEU A 80 14.70 -32.97 -20.11
N GLU A 81 15.68 -32.62 -20.93
CA GLU A 81 16.49 -31.41 -20.69
C GLU A 81 15.66 -30.14 -20.87
N GLN A 82 14.82 -30.07 -21.91
CA GLN A 82 13.86 -28.97 -22.08
C GLN A 82 12.89 -28.89 -20.89
N GLN A 83 12.33 -30.03 -20.45
CA GLN A 83 11.43 -30.08 -19.31
C GLN A 83 12.11 -29.61 -18.01
N ARG A 84 13.38 -29.96 -17.80
CA ARG A 84 14.17 -29.47 -16.66
C ARG A 84 14.34 -27.95 -16.71
N ALA A 85 14.71 -27.40 -17.86
CA ALA A 85 14.84 -25.96 -18.04
C ALA A 85 13.51 -25.23 -17.73
N THR A 86 12.40 -25.70 -18.29
CA THR A 86 11.07 -25.15 -18.01
C THR A 86 10.69 -25.26 -16.52
N THR A 87 11.02 -26.38 -15.87
CA THR A 87 10.74 -26.56 -14.44
C THR A 87 11.54 -25.57 -13.58
N GLN A 88 12.79 -25.28 -13.94
CA GLN A 88 13.62 -24.27 -13.27
C GLN A 88 13.06 -22.85 -13.46
N GLU A 89 12.59 -22.52 -14.67
CA GLU A 89 11.93 -21.24 -14.93
C GLU A 89 10.63 -21.09 -14.12
N ILE A 90 9.82 -22.16 -14.02
CA ILE A 90 8.62 -22.17 -13.18
C ILE A 90 8.99 -21.92 -11.71
N ALA A 91 9.99 -22.64 -11.19
CA ALA A 91 10.43 -22.47 -9.80
C ALA A 91 10.91 -21.04 -9.52
N ARG A 92 11.66 -20.44 -10.46
CA ARG A 92 12.08 -19.05 -10.40
C ARG A 92 10.88 -18.09 -10.39
N ASN A 93 9.95 -18.25 -11.32
CA ASN A 93 8.75 -17.42 -11.42
C ASN A 93 7.89 -17.49 -10.14
N VAL A 94 7.76 -18.68 -9.53
CA VAL A 94 7.06 -18.87 -8.27
C VAL A 94 7.76 -18.11 -7.12
N ALA A 95 9.09 -18.17 -7.06
CA ALA A 95 9.86 -17.44 -6.05
C ALA A 95 9.72 -15.91 -6.21
N GLU A 96 9.80 -15.40 -7.45
CA GLU A 96 9.59 -13.98 -7.77
C GLU A 96 8.16 -13.53 -7.40
N ASN A 97 7.13 -14.31 -7.75
CA ASN A 97 5.74 -14.02 -7.36
C ASN A 97 5.54 -14.01 -5.85
N SER A 98 6.16 -14.95 -5.13
CA SER A 98 6.10 -14.99 -3.66
C SER A 98 6.70 -13.72 -3.04
N SER A 99 7.84 -13.27 -3.54
CA SER A 99 8.46 -12.01 -3.10
C SER A 99 7.61 -10.79 -3.42
N ALA A 100 6.99 -10.76 -4.61
CA ALA A 100 6.05 -9.70 -4.99
C ALA A 100 4.82 -9.67 -4.07
N ALA A 101 4.24 -10.83 -3.74
CA ALA A 101 3.11 -10.94 -2.83
C ALA A 101 3.45 -10.43 -1.42
N GLN A 102 4.65 -10.74 -0.90
CA GLN A 102 5.14 -10.20 0.37
C GLN A 102 5.28 -8.67 0.33
N SER A 103 5.79 -8.13 -0.78
CA SER A 103 5.92 -6.67 -0.96
C SER A 103 4.55 -5.98 -0.99
N VAL A 104 3.57 -6.56 -1.67
CA VAL A 104 2.19 -6.07 -1.68
C VAL A 104 1.58 -6.13 -0.27
N ALA A 105 1.75 -7.23 0.46
CA ALA A 105 1.25 -7.34 1.83
C ALA A 105 1.84 -6.25 2.74
N ARG A 106 3.13 -5.94 2.59
CA ARG A 106 3.79 -4.84 3.31
C ARG A 106 3.17 -3.48 2.96
N GLN A 107 2.96 -3.21 1.68
CA GLN A 107 2.35 -1.95 1.22
C GLN A 107 0.91 -1.78 1.73
N VAL A 108 0.13 -2.87 1.78
CA VAL A 108 -1.22 -2.85 2.34
C VAL A 108 -1.20 -2.53 3.84
N SER A 109 -0.26 -3.12 4.59
CA SER A 109 -0.10 -2.81 6.02
C SER A 109 0.31 -1.36 6.27
N GLU A 110 1.22 -0.82 5.45
CA GLU A 110 1.61 0.58 5.49
C GLU A 110 0.43 1.50 5.16
N SER A 111 -0.34 1.19 4.10
CA SER A 111 -1.54 1.94 3.74
C SER A 111 -2.58 1.92 4.86
N ALA A 112 -2.78 0.79 5.54
CA ALA A 112 -3.70 0.71 6.68
C ALA A 112 -3.26 1.63 7.83
N THR A 113 -1.95 1.71 8.08
CA THR A 113 -1.37 2.62 9.08
C THR A 113 -1.65 4.08 8.71
N VAL A 114 -1.45 4.45 7.43
CA VAL A 114 -1.76 5.80 6.92
C VAL A 114 -3.25 6.12 7.05
N CYS A 115 -4.14 5.20 6.71
CA CYS A 115 -5.59 5.38 6.90
C CYS A 115 -5.96 5.62 8.38
N GLY A 116 -5.28 4.93 9.30
CA GLY A 116 -5.43 5.15 10.74
C GLY A 116 -5.03 6.56 11.16
N MET A 117 -3.91 7.08 10.64
CA MET A 117 -3.48 8.47 10.87
C MET A 117 -4.49 9.48 10.31
N ILE A 118 -4.98 9.27 9.08
CA ILE A 118 -6.00 10.13 8.46
C ILE A 118 -7.26 10.17 9.33
N THR A 119 -7.72 9.02 9.82
CA THR A 119 -8.89 8.93 10.70
C THR A 119 -8.70 9.77 11.97
N LYS A 120 -7.51 9.69 12.58
CA LYS A 120 -7.17 10.52 13.74
C LYS A 120 -7.19 12.02 13.40
N SER A 121 -6.58 12.43 12.29
CA SER A 121 -6.60 13.82 11.84
C SER A 121 -8.03 14.33 11.58
N VAL A 122 -8.92 13.50 11.03
CA VAL A 122 -10.34 13.86 10.85
C VAL A 122 -11.03 14.10 12.19
N VAL A 123 -10.77 13.28 13.20
CA VAL A 123 -11.31 13.50 14.57
C VAL A 123 -10.78 14.79 15.18
N GLU A 124 -9.51 15.11 14.99
CA GLU A 124 -8.91 16.37 15.45
C GLU A 124 -9.54 17.58 14.75
N ILE A 125 -9.78 17.49 13.43
CA ILE A 125 -10.47 18.52 12.65
C ILE A 125 -11.91 18.71 13.14
N ASP A 126 -12.67 17.64 13.37
CA ASP A 126 -14.05 17.72 13.91
C ASP A 126 -14.09 18.47 15.26
N SER A 127 -13.15 18.15 16.14
CA SER A 127 -13.00 18.84 17.43
C SER A 127 -12.66 20.33 17.25
N ALA A 128 -11.78 20.66 16.31
CA ALA A 128 -11.46 22.05 15.99
C ALA A 128 -12.67 22.80 15.41
N VAL A 129 -13.42 22.18 14.51
CA VAL A 129 -14.67 22.73 13.94
C VAL A 129 -15.69 23.01 15.04
N LYS A 130 -15.89 22.10 15.99
CA LYS A 130 -16.80 22.32 17.14
C LYS A 130 -16.40 23.56 17.95
N LYS A 131 -15.11 23.75 18.22
CA LYS A 131 -14.62 24.96 18.92
C LYS A 131 -14.88 26.23 18.12
N VAL A 132 -14.69 26.19 16.80
CA VAL A 132 -15.00 27.32 15.91
C VAL A 132 -16.49 27.66 15.94
N VAL A 133 -17.38 26.66 15.91
CA VAL A 133 -18.82 26.87 16.00
C VAL A 133 -19.21 27.50 17.34
N THR A 134 -18.67 27.00 18.46
CA THR A 134 -18.91 27.59 19.78
C THR A 134 -18.44 29.05 19.85
N GLY A 135 -17.21 29.33 19.42
CA GLY A 135 -16.66 30.69 19.42
C GLY A 135 -17.42 31.65 18.51
N ALA A 136 -17.92 31.19 17.35
CA ALA A 136 -18.79 31.97 16.49
C ALA A 136 -20.13 32.32 17.18
N GLY A 137 -20.71 31.37 17.91
CA GLY A 137 -21.92 31.60 18.71
C GLY A 137 -21.73 32.64 19.82
N GLU A 138 -20.61 32.57 20.54
CA GLU A 138 -20.22 33.56 21.55
C GLU A 138 -20.03 34.97 20.94
N SER A 139 -19.34 35.03 19.79
CA SER A 139 -19.12 36.28 19.05
C SER A 139 -20.44 36.90 18.55
N GLN A 140 -21.39 36.07 18.11
CA GLN A 140 -22.71 36.54 17.72
C GLN A 140 -23.48 37.10 18.92
N HIS A 141 -23.49 36.39 20.06
CA HIS A 141 -24.13 36.85 21.29
C HIS A 141 -23.57 38.20 21.76
N ALA A 142 -22.24 38.34 21.76
CA ALA A 142 -21.59 39.61 22.10
C ALA A 142 -21.98 40.74 21.13
N SER A 143 -22.15 40.43 19.84
CA SER A 143 -22.59 41.39 18.83
C SER A 143 -24.04 41.84 19.07
N ASP A 144 -24.93 40.91 19.45
CA ASP A 144 -26.32 41.19 19.77
C ASP A 144 -26.44 42.07 21.04
N GLU A 145 -25.65 41.77 22.09
CA GLU A 145 -25.57 42.60 23.29
C GLU A 145 -25.07 44.02 22.99
N LEU A 146 -24.01 44.15 22.19
CA LEU A 146 -23.49 45.46 21.78
C LEU A 146 -24.53 46.26 20.99
N THR A 147 -25.31 45.60 20.14
CA THR A 147 -26.41 46.24 19.40
C THR A 147 -27.50 46.71 20.35
N ALA A 148 -27.91 45.87 21.30
CA ALA A 148 -28.91 46.23 22.31
C ALA A 148 -28.48 47.43 23.18
N ILE A 149 -27.21 47.45 23.63
CA ILE A 149 -26.65 48.58 24.37
C ILE A 149 -26.62 49.85 23.49
N SER A 150 -26.28 49.70 22.20
CA SER A 150 -26.30 50.83 21.26
C SER A 150 -27.70 51.44 21.16
N ASP A 151 -28.72 50.60 21.03
CA ASP A 151 -30.13 51.03 20.97
C ASP A 151 -30.57 51.71 22.28
N GLU A 152 -30.22 51.15 23.44
CA GLU A 152 -30.51 51.76 24.74
C GLU A 152 -29.87 53.15 24.88
N LEU A 153 -28.61 53.30 24.46
CA LEU A 153 -27.92 54.59 24.46
C LEU A 153 -28.57 55.60 23.50
N LEU A 154 -29.04 55.16 22.33
CA LEU A 154 -29.77 56.00 21.39
C LEU A 154 -31.10 56.48 21.98
N GLU A 155 -31.87 55.59 22.61
CA GLU A 155 -33.12 55.92 23.29
C GLU A 155 -32.89 56.84 24.48
N PHE A 156 -31.88 56.57 25.30
CA PHE A 156 -31.46 57.48 26.38
C PHE A 156 -31.11 58.88 25.84
N GLY A 157 -30.37 58.93 24.72
CA GLY A 157 -30.04 60.18 24.03
C GLY A 157 -31.28 60.96 23.57
N LYS A 158 -32.26 60.27 22.96
CA LYS A 158 -33.56 60.86 22.57
C LYS A 158 -34.34 61.36 23.77
N HIS A 159 -34.46 60.54 24.82
CA HIS A 159 -35.16 60.90 26.06
C HIS A 159 -34.55 62.13 26.72
N ARG A 160 -33.22 62.19 26.83
CA ARG A 160 -32.50 63.35 27.37
C ARG A 160 -32.73 64.60 26.52
N LYS A 161 -32.75 64.47 25.19
CA LYS A 161 -33.02 65.59 24.27
C LYS A 161 -34.47 66.11 24.41
N ALA A 162 -35.44 65.23 24.66
CA ALA A 162 -36.85 65.59 24.85
C ALA A 162 -37.14 66.22 26.22
N ASN A 163 -36.55 65.70 27.30
CA ASN A 163 -36.84 66.13 28.68
C ASN A 163 -35.90 67.19 29.25
N HIS A 164 -34.79 67.49 28.57
CA HIS A 164 -33.93 68.59 28.97
C HIS A 164 -34.58 69.93 28.66
N LYS A 165 -35.07 70.63 29.69
CA LYS A 165 -35.26 72.09 29.60
C LYS A 165 -33.89 72.71 29.30
N ARG A 166 -33.74 73.32 28.12
CA ARG A 166 -32.53 74.07 27.75
C ARG A 166 -32.11 74.93 28.94
N PHE A 167 -30.88 74.74 29.42
CA PHE A 167 -30.38 75.48 30.58
C PHE A 167 -30.56 76.98 30.31
N ASP A 168 -31.53 77.59 30.99
CA ASP A 168 -31.78 79.01 30.84
C ASP A 168 -30.78 79.77 31.70
N SER A 169 -29.76 80.31 31.04
CA SER A 169 -28.73 81.13 31.69
C SER A 169 -29.18 82.58 31.93
N ILE A 170 -30.35 82.99 31.42
CA ILE A 170 -30.86 84.37 31.53
C ILE A 170 -31.04 84.79 33.00
N PRO A 171 -31.64 83.99 33.91
CA PRO A 171 -31.77 84.35 35.32
C PRO A 171 -30.41 84.53 36.01
N ILE A 172 -29.43 83.70 35.66
CA ILE A 172 -28.07 83.75 36.22
C ILE A 172 -27.34 84.99 35.73
N LYS A 173 -27.40 85.28 34.42
CA LYS A 173 -26.82 86.49 33.83
C LYS A 173 -27.48 87.75 34.39
N ALA A 174 -28.78 87.74 34.62
CA ALA A 174 -29.51 88.82 35.25
C ALA A 174 -29.10 89.03 36.71
N ALA A 175 -28.98 87.96 37.50
CA ALA A 175 -28.48 88.01 38.88
C ALA A 175 -27.03 88.54 38.94
N HIS A 176 -26.17 88.07 38.04
CA HIS A 176 -24.79 88.55 37.93
C HIS A 176 -24.73 90.02 37.50
N GLY A 177 -25.60 90.46 36.59
CA GLY A 177 -25.76 91.88 36.24
C GLY A 177 -26.18 92.75 37.41
N LYS A 178 -27.20 92.33 38.18
CA LYS A 178 -27.62 93.00 39.42
C LYS A 178 -26.47 93.10 40.43
N TRP A 179 -25.71 92.01 40.59
CA TRP A 179 -24.56 91.99 41.48
C TRP A 179 -23.47 92.96 41.03
N ARG A 180 -23.15 93.01 39.73
CA ARG A 180 -22.19 93.99 39.15
C ARG A 180 -22.62 95.44 39.38
N VAL A 181 -23.89 95.76 39.19
CA VAL A 181 -24.43 97.12 39.45
C VAL A 181 -24.28 97.46 40.93
N LYS A 182 -24.70 96.55 41.82
CA LYS A 182 -24.58 96.76 43.27
C LYS A 182 -23.14 96.93 43.73
N LEU A 183 -22.20 96.19 43.13
CA LEU A 183 -20.78 96.30 43.42
C LEU A 183 -20.19 97.63 42.90
N ALA A 184 -20.63 98.11 41.74
CA ALA A 184 -20.27 99.43 41.24
C ALA A 184 -20.79 100.57 42.14
N GLU A 185 -21.99 100.41 42.71
CA GLU A 185 -22.59 101.37 43.66
C GLU A 185 -21.81 101.46 44.98
N ILE A 186 -21.39 100.31 45.53
CA ILE A 186 -20.52 100.23 46.71
C ILE A 186 -19.14 100.83 46.43
N LEU A 187 -18.56 100.57 45.25
CA LEU A 187 -17.25 101.13 44.88
C LEU A 187 -17.32 102.64 44.57
N GLY A 188 -18.43 103.13 44.04
CA GLY A 188 -18.67 104.56 43.79
C GLY A 188 -18.80 105.38 45.07
N THR A 189 -19.51 104.84 46.08
CA THR A 189 -19.62 105.46 47.42
C THR A 189 -18.28 105.47 48.17
N CYS A 190 -17.46 104.42 48.03
CA CYS A 190 -16.08 104.40 48.55
C CYS A 190 -15.12 105.38 47.85
N ARG A 191 -15.35 105.74 46.57
CA ARG A 191 -14.53 106.74 45.87
C ARG A 191 -14.85 108.18 46.32
N ALA A 192 -16.06 108.44 46.82
CA ALA A 192 -16.44 109.73 47.38
C ALA A 192 -15.89 109.98 48.80
N SER A 193 -15.74 108.93 49.63
CA SER A 193 -15.25 109.07 51.01
C SER A 193 -13.72 109.20 51.15
N ARG A 194 -12.94 108.89 50.09
CA ARG A 194 -11.46 108.90 50.11
C ARG A 194 -10.82 110.29 49.94
N LYS A 195 -11.60 111.36 49.74
CA LYS A 195 -11.09 112.74 49.54
C LYS A 195 -10.99 113.60 50.81
N SER A 196 -11.20 113.06 52.01
CA SER A 196 -11.09 113.84 53.25
C SER A 196 -10.37 113.10 54.40
N LYS A 197 -9.16 113.60 54.74
CA LYS A 197 -8.41 113.53 56.02
C LYS A 197 -7.32 112.44 56.26
N PRO A 198 -6.28 112.74 57.09
CA PRO A 198 -4.86 112.44 56.84
C PRO A 198 -4.13 111.50 57.85
N SER A 199 -2.83 111.28 57.58
CA SER A 199 -1.73 110.53 58.28
C SER A 199 -1.75 110.53 59.84
N THR A 200 -1.26 109.55 60.61
CA THR A 200 0.05 108.82 60.67
C THR A 200 -0.02 107.69 61.73
N GLN A 201 0.57 106.51 61.53
CA GLN A 201 1.49 105.79 62.46
C GLN A 201 1.85 104.35 61.97
N PRO A 202 3.04 103.80 62.29
CA PRO A 202 3.57 102.54 61.74
C PRO A 202 3.39 101.31 62.66
N TYR A 203 3.26 100.10 62.10
CA TYR A 203 3.21 98.84 62.87
C TYR A 203 4.02 97.70 62.21
N THR A 204 4.74 96.96 63.06
CA THR A 204 5.71 95.89 62.82
C THR A 204 5.10 94.47 62.75
N PRO A 205 5.84 93.44 62.28
CA PRO A 205 5.29 92.14 61.86
C PRO A 205 5.22 91.07 62.97
N TRP A 206 4.30 90.10 62.85
CA TRP A 206 4.12 89.00 63.81
C TRP A 206 4.29 87.60 63.18
N ARG A 207 5.09 86.75 63.86
CA ARG A 207 5.26 85.29 63.70
C ARG A 207 4.82 84.59 65.01
N GLY A 208 4.32 83.35 64.91
CA GLY A 208 4.19 82.35 66.00
C GLY A 208 3.22 81.21 65.59
N ARG A 209 3.63 79.95 65.38
CA ARG A 209 3.79 78.79 66.32
C ARG A 209 2.54 78.58 67.21
N SER A 210 2.00 77.38 67.47
CA SER A 210 2.55 76.00 67.53
C SER A 210 1.43 74.94 67.76
N SER A 211 1.70 73.71 67.30
CA SER A 211 1.44 72.35 67.87
C SER A 211 0.32 72.08 68.89
N ILE A 212 -0.44 70.98 68.71
CA ILE A 212 -0.72 69.93 69.72
C ILE A 212 -1.24 68.66 69.01
N SER A 213 -0.64 67.52 69.37
CA SER A 213 -0.99 66.14 68.99
C SER A 213 -1.71 65.47 70.17
N ILE A 214 -2.78 64.69 69.95
CA ILE A 214 -3.22 63.65 70.90
C ILE A 214 -3.58 62.36 70.14
N THR A 215 -3.00 61.27 70.64
CA THR A 215 -2.95 59.90 70.13
C THR A 215 -3.94 58.99 70.89
N LYS A 216 -4.26 57.81 70.30
CA LYS A 216 -4.91 56.58 70.87
C LYS A 216 -6.45 56.58 70.90
N ALA A 217 -7.18 55.51 70.58
CA ALA A 217 -6.96 54.11 70.22
C ALA A 217 -8.26 53.62 69.50
N ILE A 218 -8.29 52.61 68.63
CA ILE A 218 -8.35 51.17 68.95
C ILE A 218 -8.24 50.37 67.63
N VAL A 219 -7.44 49.30 67.73
CA VAL A 219 -7.21 48.19 66.80
C VAL A 219 -8.47 47.35 66.58
N ALA A 220 -8.76 46.90 65.34
CA ALA A 220 -9.00 45.48 65.01
C ALA A 220 -9.64 45.22 63.62
N LYS A 221 -9.03 44.25 62.92
CA LYS A 221 -9.60 43.27 61.96
C LYS A 221 -9.84 43.66 60.48
N ARG A 222 -8.79 43.36 59.72
CA ARG A 222 -8.66 42.61 58.43
C ARG A 222 -9.85 41.68 57.98
N PRO A 223 -9.80 41.15 56.72
CA PRO A 223 -10.81 41.28 55.67
C PRO A 223 -11.75 40.06 55.50
N TRP A 224 -12.77 40.20 54.66
CA TRP A 224 -13.61 39.10 54.17
C TRP A 224 -13.25 38.71 52.73
N SER A 225 -12.90 37.42 52.60
CA SER A 225 -13.08 36.46 51.49
C SER A 225 -13.03 36.96 50.06
#